data_AF-L1LD91-F1
#
_entry.id   AF-L1LD91-F1
#
_cell.length_a   1.000
_cell.length_b   1.000
_cell.length_c   1.000
_cell.angle_alpha   90.00
_cell.angle_beta   90.00
_cell.angle_gamma   90.00
#
_symmetry.space_group_name_H-M   'P 1'
#
loop_
_entity.id
_entity.type
_entity.pdbx_description
1 polymer ?
#
loop_
_entity_poly.entity_id
_entity_poly.type
_entity_poly.pdbx_seq_one_letter_code
_entity_poly.pdbx_strand_id
1 'polypeptide(L)'
;MGKDNKNSNSSTDVKYYVESLYSLNDLQKLMSINTIAAFKESGLKCDPSVSYTRILFYLLLNSIGFYTTFFLHIESSKRLLEIAVFTYFSLLLVLTIFDKIVLKGAALRLLLKKTKILVSTAVNWKEGTFEIKYRQEGKNSQEKVHAIPLGDLFYTDGECDYVYFKKEIEALNHTLVSLDKTD
;
A
#
# COMPACT_ATOMS: atom_id res chain seq x y z
N MET A 1 26.10 19.15 20.92
CA MET A 1 27.30 18.90 20.07
C MET A 1 27.54 17.40 20.18
N GLY A 2 27.57 16.58 19.13
CA GLY A 2 27.82 16.87 17.72
C GLY A 2 26.61 16.73 16.80
N LYS A 3 26.63 17.61 15.79
CA LYS A 3 26.04 17.32 14.48
C LYS A 3 26.94 16.24 13.89
N ASP A 4 26.49 15.00 13.85
CA ASP A 4 27.18 14.03 13.02
C ASP A 4 26.79 14.28 11.57
N ASN A 5 27.83 14.65 10.83
CA ASN A 5 27.86 14.91 9.41
C ASN A 5 26.97 13.91 8.68
N LYS A 6 25.99 14.44 7.93
CA LYS A 6 25.51 13.83 6.68
C LYS A 6 26.71 13.76 5.73
N ASN A 7 27.65 12.86 6.01
CA ASN A 7 28.67 12.47 5.07
C ASN A 7 27.95 11.67 4.00
N SER A 8 28.16 12.12 2.77
CA SER A 8 27.80 11.52 1.50
C SER A 8 28.41 10.12 1.33
N ASN A 9 28.11 9.18 2.23
CA ASN A 9 28.28 7.77 1.95
C ASN A 9 27.18 7.40 0.97
N SER A 10 27.61 6.77 -0.11
CA SER A 10 26.84 6.66 -1.34
C SER A 10 25.44 6.10 -1.07
N SER A 11 24.43 6.62 -1.75
CA SER A 11 23.08 6.03 -1.78
C SER A 11 23.10 4.54 -2.13
N THR A 12 24.20 4.07 -2.73
CA THR A 12 24.51 2.68 -3.02
C THR A 12 24.80 1.84 -1.76
N ASP A 13 25.59 2.36 -0.80
CA ASP A 13 25.93 1.65 0.45
C ASP A 13 24.70 1.44 1.34
N VAL A 14 23.83 2.46 1.43
CA VAL A 14 22.59 2.35 2.22
C VAL A 14 21.59 1.41 1.54
N LYS A 15 21.52 1.40 0.21
CA LYS A 15 20.68 0.44 -0.54
C LYS A 15 21.10 -1.01 -0.25
N TYR A 16 22.39 -1.34 -0.34
CA TYR A 16 22.88 -2.69 -0.04
C TYR A 16 22.66 -3.07 1.44
N TYR A 17 22.72 -2.09 2.33
CA TYR A 17 22.47 -2.32 3.75
C TYR A 17 21.00 -2.60 4.06
N VAL A 18 20.07 -1.82 3.50
CA VAL A 18 18.63 -2.05 3.66
C VAL A 18 18.21 -3.38 3.02
N GLU A 19 18.81 -3.77 1.90
CA GLU A 19 18.62 -5.11 1.28
C GLU A 19 19.08 -6.26 2.21
N SER A 20 20.08 -6.03 3.05
CA SER A 20 20.55 -7.03 4.01
C SER A 20 19.66 -7.18 5.25
N LEU A 21 18.86 -6.16 5.56
CA LEU A 21 18.00 -6.11 6.75
C LEU A 21 16.54 -6.44 6.48
N TYR A 22 16.03 -6.12 5.28
CA TYR A 22 14.64 -6.33 4.93
C TYR A 22 14.50 -7.11 3.64
N SER A 23 13.56 -8.07 3.62
CA SER A 23 13.06 -8.56 2.34
C SER A 23 12.29 -7.45 1.61
N LEU A 24 12.22 -7.52 0.27
CA LEU A 24 11.41 -6.59 -0.54
C LEU A 24 9.97 -6.47 -0.02
N ASN A 25 9.35 -7.60 0.33
CA ASN A 25 7.98 -7.60 0.80
C ASN A 25 7.85 -6.92 2.17
N ASP A 26 8.80 -7.14 3.07
CA ASP A 26 8.79 -6.52 4.39
C ASP A 26 8.98 -5.01 4.30
N LEU A 27 9.92 -4.57 3.47
CA LEU A 27 10.16 -3.15 3.23
C LEU A 27 8.95 -2.47 2.58
N GLN A 28 8.36 -3.09 1.55
CA GLN A 28 7.14 -2.61 0.91
C GLN A 28 6.00 -2.47 1.92
N LYS A 29 5.83 -3.45 2.80
CA LYS A 29 4.79 -3.46 3.84
C LYS A 29 5.03 -2.36 4.87
N LEU A 30 6.26 -2.24 5.39
CA LEU A 30 6.66 -1.21 6.34
C LEU A 30 6.38 0.19 5.78
N MET A 31 6.87 0.47 4.57
CA MET A 31 6.70 1.77 3.94
C MET A 31 5.24 2.08 3.61
N SER A 32 4.46 1.07 3.23
CA SER A 32 3.02 1.25 2.99
C SER A 32 2.26 1.60 4.28
N ILE A 33 2.61 0.97 5.42
CA ILE A 33 2.05 1.30 6.74
C ILE A 33 2.41 2.73 7.12
N ASN A 34 3.69 3.11 7.02
CA ASN A 34 4.17 4.45 7.32
C ASN A 34 3.49 5.49 6.44
N THR A 35 3.26 5.19 5.15
CA THR A 35 2.57 6.09 4.21
C THR A 35 1.13 6.35 4.67
N ILE A 36 0.39 5.32 5.08
CA ILE A 36 -0.99 5.46 5.58
C ILE A 36 -1.00 6.29 6.88
N ALA A 37 -0.07 6.03 7.80
CA ALA A 37 0.06 6.78 9.04
C ALA A 37 0.35 8.28 8.77
N ALA A 38 1.33 8.57 7.93
CA ALA A 38 1.71 9.92 7.57
C ALA A 38 0.58 10.67 6.86
N PHE A 39 -0.16 10.03 5.95
CA PHE A 39 -1.34 10.65 5.33
C PHE A 39 -2.43 10.98 6.36
N LYS A 40 -2.72 10.05 7.27
CA LYS A 40 -3.72 10.25 8.33
C LYS A 40 -3.33 11.41 9.25
N GLU A 41 -2.06 11.46 9.67
CA GLU A 41 -1.51 12.56 10.48
C GLU A 41 -1.53 13.90 9.75
N SER A 42 -1.34 13.88 8.43
CA SER A 42 -1.39 15.07 7.58
C SER A 42 -2.84 15.51 7.24
N GLY A 43 -3.85 14.85 7.80
CA GLY A 43 -5.27 15.18 7.63
C GLY A 43 -5.91 14.64 6.35
N LEU A 44 -5.20 13.82 5.56
CA LEU A 44 -5.76 13.11 4.41
C LEU A 44 -6.53 11.87 4.89
N LYS A 45 -7.76 11.73 4.41
CA LYS A 45 -8.62 10.59 4.77
C LYS A 45 -8.57 9.54 3.67
N CYS A 46 -8.12 8.33 4.02
CA CYS A 46 -8.35 7.15 3.19
C CYS A 46 -9.85 6.84 3.16
N ASP A 47 -10.38 6.42 2.01
CA ASP A 47 -11.76 5.97 1.85
C ASP A 47 -11.96 4.68 2.68
N PRO A 48 -12.69 4.76 3.81
CA PRO A 48 -12.85 3.61 4.70
C PRO A 48 -13.72 2.53 4.06
N SER A 49 -14.60 2.92 3.12
CA SER A 49 -15.56 2.01 2.47
C SER A 49 -14.83 0.93 1.68
N VAL A 50 -13.78 1.29 0.94
CA VAL A 50 -12.97 0.34 0.17
C VAL A 50 -12.23 -0.63 1.11
N SER A 51 -11.68 -0.09 2.20
CA SER A 51 -10.95 -0.89 3.19
C SER A 51 -11.87 -1.87 3.92
N TYR A 52 -13.04 -1.42 4.37
CA TYR A 52 -14.04 -2.27 5.02
C TYR A 52 -14.61 -3.32 4.09
N THR A 53 -14.85 -2.97 2.81
CA THR A 53 -15.31 -3.93 1.81
C THR A 53 -14.29 -5.05 1.62
N ARG A 54 -13.00 -4.72 1.47
CA ARG A 54 -11.91 -5.72 1.40
C ARG A 54 -11.87 -6.60 2.64
N ILE A 55 -11.92 -6.00 3.83
CA ILE A 55 -11.91 -6.76 5.09
C ILE A 55 -13.09 -7.73 5.15
N LEU A 56 -14.29 -7.30 4.77
CA LEU A 56 -15.47 -8.16 4.72
C LEU A 56 -15.29 -9.34 3.77
N PHE A 57 -14.79 -9.11 2.54
CA PHE A 57 -14.52 -10.19 1.59
C PHE A 57 -13.47 -11.17 2.12
N TYR A 58 -12.39 -10.67 2.74
CA TYR A 58 -11.39 -11.54 3.35
C TYR A 58 -11.96 -12.34 4.52
N LEU A 59 -12.83 -11.76 5.35
CA LEU A 59 -13.51 -12.50 6.42
C LEU A 59 -14.40 -13.61 5.87
N LEU A 60 -15.14 -13.34 4.79
CA LEU A 60 -15.97 -14.35 4.11
C LEU A 60 -15.10 -15.49 3.52
N LEU A 61 -14.02 -15.15 2.82
CA LEU A 61 -13.09 -16.12 2.27
C LEU A 61 -12.46 -17.00 3.36
N ASN A 62 -12.01 -16.39 4.46
CA ASN A 62 -11.46 -17.13 5.60
C ASN A 62 -12.51 -18.03 6.26
N SER A 63 -13.75 -17.54 6.42
CA SER A 63 -14.84 -18.34 7.01
C SER A 63 -15.17 -19.56 6.15
N ILE A 64 -15.20 -19.40 4.82
CA ILE A 64 -15.42 -20.49 3.89
C ILE A 64 -14.23 -21.47 3.89
N GLY A 65 -12.99 -20.95 3.91
CA GLY A 65 -11.78 -21.77 4.01
C GLY A 65 -11.73 -22.60 5.30
N PHE A 66 -12.10 -22.00 6.43
CA PHE A 66 -12.22 -22.71 7.69
C PHE A 66 -13.31 -23.78 7.61
N TYR A 67 -14.49 -23.42 7.08
CA TYR A 67 -15.57 -24.36 6.87
C TYR A 67 -15.14 -25.56 6.00
N THR A 68 -14.45 -25.35 4.88
CA THR A 68 -13.97 -26.45 4.02
C THR A 68 -12.96 -27.37 4.70
N THR A 69 -12.08 -26.84 5.56
CA THR A 69 -11.14 -27.68 6.32
C THR A 69 -11.81 -28.69 7.25
N PHE A 70 -12.99 -28.36 7.79
CA PHE A 70 -13.76 -29.28 8.64
C PHE A 70 -14.36 -30.46 7.85
N PHE A 71 -14.79 -30.22 6.61
CA PHE A 71 -15.45 -31.25 5.78
C PHE A 71 -14.48 -32.09 4.95
N LEU A 72 -13.22 -31.66 4.82
CA LEU A 72 -12.17 -32.41 4.13
C LEU A 72 -11.98 -33.85 4.66
N HIS A 73 -12.33 -34.10 5.93
CA HIS A 73 -12.16 -35.41 6.59
C HIS A 73 -13.43 -36.26 6.61
N ILE A 74 -14.56 -35.76 6.09
CA ILE A 74 -15.85 -36.45 6.12
C ILE A 74 -16.23 -36.84 4.68
N GLU A 75 -16.02 -38.11 4.35
CA GLU A 75 -16.14 -38.63 2.98
C GLU A 75 -17.56 -38.48 2.39
N SER A 76 -18.59 -38.47 3.24
CA SER A 76 -19.99 -38.25 2.85
C SER A 76 -20.31 -36.81 2.43
N SER A 77 -19.37 -35.86 2.58
CA SER A 77 -19.61 -34.43 2.35
C SER A 77 -19.03 -33.88 1.04
N LYS A 78 -18.62 -34.73 0.09
CA LYS A 78 -18.01 -34.32 -1.20
C LYS A 78 -18.79 -33.21 -1.95
N ARG A 79 -20.12 -33.29 -2.02
CA ARG A 79 -20.94 -32.23 -2.64
C ARG A 79 -20.85 -30.89 -1.90
N LEU A 80 -20.83 -30.90 -0.57
CA LEU A 80 -20.69 -29.68 0.23
C LEU A 80 -19.29 -29.07 0.07
N LEU A 81 -18.27 -29.91 -0.01
CA LEU A 81 -16.89 -29.48 -0.29
C LEU A 81 -16.79 -28.82 -1.69
N GLU A 82 -17.37 -29.43 -2.72
CA GLU A 82 -17.43 -28.84 -4.07
C GLU A 82 -18.12 -27.48 -4.08
N ILE A 83 -19.29 -27.37 -3.44
CA ILE A 83 -20.03 -26.10 -3.34
C ILE A 83 -19.18 -25.05 -2.63
N ALA A 84 -18.53 -25.40 -1.52
CA ALA A 84 -17.76 -24.45 -0.74
C ALA A 84 -16.48 -24.00 -1.47
N VAL A 85 -15.80 -24.91 -2.18
CA VAL A 85 -14.66 -24.57 -3.05
C VAL A 85 -15.10 -23.66 -4.20
N PHE A 86 -16.20 -23.98 -4.88
CA PHE A 86 -16.75 -23.13 -5.94
C PHE A 86 -17.12 -21.74 -5.42
N THR A 87 -17.75 -21.68 -4.24
CA THR A 87 -18.12 -20.42 -3.57
C THR A 87 -16.88 -19.60 -3.22
N TYR A 88 -15.83 -20.25 -2.70
CA TYR A 88 -14.56 -19.59 -2.38
C TYR A 88 -13.93 -18.93 -3.61
N PHE A 89 -13.77 -19.68 -4.71
CA PHE A 89 -13.17 -19.13 -5.93
C PHE A 89 -14.05 -18.07 -6.59
N SER A 90 -15.37 -18.19 -6.51
CA SER A 90 -16.31 -17.16 -6.99
C SER A 90 -16.16 -15.86 -6.20
N LEU A 91 -16.08 -15.93 -4.87
CA LEU A 91 -15.82 -14.76 -4.02
C LEU A 91 -14.45 -14.14 -4.31
N LEU A 92 -13.42 -14.96 -4.52
CA LEU A 92 -12.09 -14.48 -4.87
C LEU A 92 -12.10 -13.74 -6.22
N LEU A 93 -12.84 -14.25 -7.21
CA LEU A 93 -13.03 -13.59 -8.49
C LEU A 93 -13.73 -12.24 -8.33
N VAL A 94 -14.81 -12.17 -7.54
CA VAL A 94 -15.53 -10.92 -7.25
C VAL A 94 -14.59 -9.90 -6.58
N LEU A 95 -13.81 -10.32 -5.58
CA LEU A 95 -12.84 -9.45 -4.92
C LEU A 95 -11.77 -8.95 -5.90
N THR A 96 -11.28 -9.81 -6.79
CA THR A 96 -10.29 -9.43 -7.82
C THR A 96 -10.86 -8.41 -8.80
N ILE A 97 -12.12 -8.60 -9.23
CA ILE A 97 -12.83 -7.66 -10.10
C ILE A 97 -13.05 -6.33 -9.37
N PHE A 98 -13.48 -6.37 -8.11
CA PHE A 98 -13.66 -5.18 -7.28
C PHE A 98 -12.37 -4.36 -7.20
N ASP A 99 -11.24 -5.00 -6.87
CA ASP A 99 -9.94 -4.35 -6.79
C ASP A 99 -9.52 -3.76 -8.15
N LYS A 100 -9.76 -4.48 -9.24
CA LYS A 100 -9.44 -3.99 -10.59
C LYS A 100 -10.31 -2.80 -11.01
N ILE A 101 -11.59 -2.78 -10.66
CA ILE A 101 -12.53 -1.72 -11.08
C ILE A 101 -12.42 -0.49 -10.18
N VAL A 102 -12.43 -0.69 -8.86
CA VAL A 102 -12.53 0.39 -7.87
C VAL A 102 -11.16 1.00 -7.60
N LEU A 103 -10.12 0.18 -7.47
CA LEU A 103 -8.78 0.67 -7.18
C LEU A 103 -7.93 0.79 -8.43
N LYS A 104 -8.28 0.09 -9.52
CA LYS A 104 -7.54 0.13 -10.80
C LYS A 104 -6.04 -0.12 -10.61
N GLY A 105 -5.68 -1.03 -9.70
CA GLY A 105 -4.30 -1.36 -9.34
C GLY A 105 -3.68 -0.47 -8.25
N ALA A 106 -4.40 0.50 -7.72
CA ALA A 106 -3.94 1.31 -6.59
C ALA A 106 -4.02 0.54 -5.27
N ALA A 107 -3.13 0.88 -4.33
CA ALA A 107 -3.14 0.30 -3.00
C ALA A 107 -4.19 0.97 -2.10
N LEU A 108 -4.37 2.28 -2.28
CA LEU A 108 -5.18 3.16 -1.45
C LEU A 108 -6.01 4.09 -2.31
N ARG A 109 -7.14 4.54 -1.75
CA ARG A 109 -7.98 5.59 -2.32
C ARG A 109 -8.12 6.69 -1.28
N LEU A 110 -7.64 7.89 -1.60
CA LEU A 110 -7.77 9.07 -0.77
C LEU A 110 -9.03 9.85 -1.19
N LEU A 111 -9.77 10.32 -0.19
CA LEU A 111 -10.95 11.14 -0.39
C LEU A 111 -10.60 12.61 -0.11
N LEU A 112 -10.61 13.43 -1.17
CA LEU A 112 -10.53 14.89 -1.06
C LEU A 112 -11.96 15.49 -1.12
N LYS A 113 -12.09 16.82 -1.09
CA LYS A 113 -13.41 17.46 -1.00
C LYS A 113 -14.20 17.33 -2.30
N LYS A 114 -13.53 17.45 -3.45
CA LYS A 114 -14.18 17.39 -4.77
C LYS A 114 -13.75 16.18 -5.58
N THR A 115 -12.55 15.67 -5.33
CA THR A 115 -11.93 14.61 -6.13
C THR A 115 -11.50 13.42 -5.27
N LYS A 116 -11.27 12.29 -5.92
CA LYS A 116 -10.70 11.10 -5.30
C LYS A 116 -9.36 10.82 -5.95
N ILE A 117 -8.36 10.47 -5.15
CA ILE A 117 -7.02 10.17 -5.63
C ILE A 117 -6.72 8.71 -5.37
N LEU A 118 -6.32 8.01 -6.43
CA LEU A 118 -5.82 6.65 -6.34
C LEU A 118 -4.32 6.72 -6.07
N VAL A 119 -3.86 6.05 -5.02
CA VAL A 119 -2.44 6.03 -4.61
C VAL A 119 -1.94 4.59 -4.57
N SER A 120 -0.80 4.33 -5.19
CA SER A 120 -0.03 3.09 -5.05
C SER A 120 1.36 3.42 -4.54
N THR A 121 1.93 2.48 -3.80
CA THR A 121 3.29 2.56 -3.27
C THR A 121 4.09 1.42 -3.86
N ALA A 122 5.34 1.66 -4.23
CA ALA A 122 6.23 0.64 -4.75
C ALA A 122 7.67 0.91 -4.31
N VAL A 123 8.39 -0.12 -3.90
CA VAL A 123 9.84 -0.06 -3.75
C VAL A 123 10.48 -0.36 -5.11
N ASN A 124 11.18 0.61 -5.67
CA ASN A 124 12.00 0.44 -6.87
C ASN A 124 13.44 0.15 -6.46
N TRP A 125 13.76 -1.15 -6.35
CA TRP A 125 15.11 -1.58 -5.99
C TRP A 125 16.16 -1.18 -7.00
N LYS A 126 15.85 -1.14 -8.31
CA LYS A 126 16.86 -0.79 -9.31
C LYS A 126 17.41 0.60 -9.06
N GLU A 127 16.51 1.54 -8.77
CA GLU A 127 16.83 2.95 -8.51
C GLU A 127 17.09 3.24 -7.03
N GLY A 128 16.77 2.31 -6.12
CA GLY A 128 16.93 2.50 -4.68
C GLY A 128 15.95 3.53 -4.12
N THR A 129 14.73 3.59 -4.64
CA THR A 129 13.71 4.57 -4.28
C THR A 129 12.44 3.91 -3.77
N PHE A 130 11.75 4.60 -2.87
CA PHE A 130 10.36 4.35 -2.55
C PHE A 130 9.48 5.31 -3.36
N GLU A 131 8.66 4.75 -4.23
CA GLU A 131 7.78 5.47 -5.14
C GLU A 131 6.36 5.52 -4.60
N ILE A 132 5.81 6.72 -4.52
CA ILE A 132 4.39 6.99 -4.27
C ILE A 132 3.79 7.46 -5.58
N LYS A 133 3.05 6.57 -6.23
CA LYS A 133 2.35 6.84 -7.49
C LYS A 133 0.94 7.29 -7.19
N TYR A 134 0.48 8.34 -7.85
CA TYR A 134 -0.85 8.89 -7.62
C TYR A 134 -1.47 9.43 -8.90
N ARG A 135 -2.80 9.33 -8.98
CA ARG A 135 -3.60 9.89 -10.06
C ARG A 135 -5.00 10.24 -9.58
N GLN A 136 -5.62 11.21 -10.24
CA GLN A 136 -7.03 11.50 -10.01
C GLN A 136 -7.91 10.39 -10.59
N GLU A 137 -8.94 10.00 -9.83
CA GLU A 137 -9.93 9.04 -10.27
C GLU A 137 -10.90 9.68 -11.27
N GLY A 138 -11.09 9.04 -12.42
CA GLY A 138 -12.12 9.43 -13.40
C GLY A 138 -11.69 10.44 -14.47
N LYS A 139 -10.55 11.13 -14.29
CA LYS A 139 -9.91 11.91 -15.37
C LYS A 139 -8.87 11.05 -16.10
N ASN A 140 -8.58 11.32 -17.37
CA ASN A 140 -7.38 10.81 -18.08
C ASN A 140 -6.09 11.46 -17.52
N SER A 141 -6.03 11.59 -16.20
CA SER A 141 -4.89 12.08 -15.44
C SER A 141 -3.75 11.11 -15.65
N GLN A 142 -2.63 11.61 -16.18
CA GLN A 142 -1.38 10.86 -16.15
C GLN A 142 -1.03 10.50 -14.71
N GLU A 143 -0.53 9.29 -14.51
CA GLU A 143 0.02 8.86 -13.24
C GLU A 143 1.28 9.66 -12.94
N LYS A 144 1.32 10.28 -11.76
CA LYS A 144 2.47 11.01 -11.27
C LYS A 144 3.18 10.16 -10.24
N VAL A 145 4.51 10.25 -10.20
CA VAL A 145 5.36 9.49 -9.29
C VAL A 145 6.13 10.47 -8.42
N HIS A 146 6.04 10.29 -7.11
CA HIS A 146 6.89 10.95 -6.14
C HIS A 146 7.86 9.90 -5.59
N ALA A 147 9.13 10.00 -5.96
CA ALA A 147 10.17 9.04 -5.58
C ALA A 147 11.02 9.62 -4.44
N ILE A 148 11.17 8.85 -3.38
CA ILE A 148 11.99 9.20 -2.21
C ILE A 148 13.15 8.20 -2.14
N PRO A 149 14.42 8.63 -2.12
CA PRO A 149 15.55 7.72 -1.99
C PRO A 149 15.47 6.91 -0.69
N LEU A 150 15.63 5.58 -0.78
CA LEU A 150 15.68 4.71 0.40
C LEU A 150 16.86 5.08 1.30
N GLY A 151 17.96 5.56 0.73
CA GLY A 151 19.12 6.02 1.48
C GLY A 151 18.85 7.21 2.40
N ASP A 152 17.84 8.03 2.11
CA ASP A 152 17.42 9.15 2.95
C ASP A 152 16.35 8.75 3.98
N LEU A 153 15.69 7.60 3.76
CA LEU A 153 14.57 7.12 4.58
C LEU A 153 14.99 6.25 5.75
N PHE A 154 16.19 5.68 5.71
CA PHE A 154 16.67 4.73 6.69
C PHE A 154 17.99 5.19 7.28
N TYR A 155 18.09 5.10 8.60
CA TYR A 155 19.35 5.25 9.31
C TYR A 155 20.23 4.02 9.09
N THR A 156 21.50 4.14 9.49
CA THR A 156 22.50 3.06 9.39
C THR A 156 22.21 1.85 10.27
N ASP A 157 21.28 1.95 11.22
CA ASP A 157 20.78 0.81 12.02
C ASP A 157 19.57 0.12 11.35
N GLY A 158 19.09 0.63 10.22
CA GLY A 158 17.92 0.13 9.51
C GLY A 158 16.59 0.60 10.08
N GLU A 159 16.59 1.51 11.06
CA GLU A 159 15.38 2.19 11.49
C GLU A 159 14.97 3.25 10.46
N CYS A 160 13.65 3.38 10.26
CA CYS A 160 13.11 4.38 9.34
C CYS A 160 13.11 5.76 10.01
N ASP A 161 13.69 6.77 9.35
CA ASP A 161 13.53 8.18 9.72
C ASP A 161 12.10 8.63 9.39
N TYR A 162 11.17 8.29 10.26
CA TYR A 162 9.76 8.64 10.09
C TYR A 162 9.54 10.15 10.09
N VAL A 163 10.38 10.93 10.79
CA VAL A 163 10.24 12.39 10.84
C VAL A 163 10.59 13.01 9.49
N TYR A 164 11.67 12.54 8.85
CA TYR A 164 12.02 12.93 7.49
C TYR A 164 10.94 12.46 6.50
N PHE A 165 10.54 11.20 6.56
CA PHE A 165 9.50 10.65 5.70
C PHE A 165 8.19 11.43 5.80
N LYS A 166 7.76 11.77 7.01
CA LYS A 166 6.55 12.56 7.24
C LYS A 166 6.62 13.93 6.58
N LYS A 167 7.76 14.61 6.60
CA LYS A 167 7.94 15.90 5.91
C LYS A 167 7.79 15.77 4.39
N GLU A 168 8.33 14.71 3.80
CA GLU A 168 8.14 14.42 2.37
C GLU A 168 6.66 14.18 2.05
N ILE A 169 5.95 13.43 2.91
CA ILE A 169 4.51 13.22 2.78
C ILE A 169 3.70 14.51 2.96
N GLU A 170 4.08 15.40 3.87
CA GLU A 170 3.44 16.71 4.04
C GLU A 170 3.63 17.59 2.79
N ALA A 171 4.82 17.59 2.19
CA ALA A 171 5.07 18.28 0.92
C ALA A 171 4.24 17.66 -0.23
N LEU A 172 4.15 16.33 -0.28
CA LEU A 172 3.27 15.64 -1.22
C LEU A 172 1.80 15.99 -0.99
N ASN A 173 1.36 16.09 0.27
CA ASN A 173 -0.01 16.44 0.63
C ASN A 173 -0.42 17.81 0.05
N HIS A 174 0.45 18.83 0.13
CA HIS A 174 0.19 20.11 -0.53
C HIS A 174 -0.04 19.97 -2.04
N THR A 175 0.71 19.06 -2.68
CA THR A 175 0.54 18.74 -4.10
C THR A 175 -0.76 17.97 -4.37
N LEU A 176 -1.14 17.03 -3.50
CA LEU A 176 -2.39 16.27 -3.62
C LEU A 176 -3.62 17.16 -3.41
N VAL A 177 -3.58 18.09 -2.46
CA VAL A 177 -4.67 19.03 -2.20
C VAL A 177 -4.80 20.08 -3.31
N SER A 178 -3.71 20.49 -3.96
CA SER A 178 -3.80 21.42 -5.09
C SER A 178 -4.52 20.83 -6.31
N LEU A 179 -4.44 19.51 -6.48
CA LEU A 179 -5.22 18.77 -7.47
C LEU A 179 -6.73 18.85 -7.22
N ASP A 180 -7.18 19.09 -5.98
CA ASP A 180 -8.60 19.28 -5.65
C ASP A 180 -9.15 20.66 -6.06
N LYS A 181 -8.25 21.62 -6.33
CA LYS A 181 -8.61 23.01 -6.71
C LYS A 181 -8.68 23.23 -8.22
N THR A 182 -8.22 22.28 -9.02
CA THR A 182 -8.23 22.37 -10.48
C THR A 182 -9.56 21.83 -11.02
N ASP A 183 -10.55 22.72 -11.01
CA ASP A 183 -11.78 22.64 -11.82
C ASP A 183 -11.58 23.40 -13.14
#